data_AF-A0A2N5K935-F1
#
_entry.id   AF-A0A2N5K935-F1
#
_cell.length_a   1.000
_cell.length_b   1.000
_cell.length_c   1.000
_cell.angle_alpha   90.00
_cell.angle_beta   90.00
_cell.angle_gamma   90.00
#
_symmetry.space_group_name_H-M   'P 1'
#
loop_
_entity.id
_entity.type
_entity.pdbx_description
1 polymer ?
#
loop_
_entity_poly.entity_id
_entity_poly.type
_entity_poly.pdbx_seq_one_letter_code
_entity_poly.pdbx_strand_id
1 'polypeptide(L)'
;MHRTFAPSDWRAGEGVGLRCGRQADGSYLLVADYDGHSSDQDAVAAFNAALIALPVGIRQKLFTAISTGGKGRYIMWRSRRRVATRTLHDATGRGTGELRGAGAQVVAPSRDRWLDCNLPCLPILDDDEHEALLRAVRYPTGRTRAATAALDWQAIGARVPDVPTIMRRIGPHTLTYQHLHGDGGPDRSDRRWGVACALRALFGLPDDEIAAILWVYEWGHLHERGSERLRDDIARCIAGARKL
;
A
#
# COMPACT_ATOMS: atom_id res chain seq x y z
N MET A 1 1.33 -16.63 -20.23
CA MET A 1 0.50 -16.22 -21.37
C MET A 1 -0.72 -15.47 -20.83
N HIS A 2 -0.84 -14.16 -21.09
CA HIS A 2 -2.08 -13.43 -20.83
C HIS A 2 -3.01 -13.65 -22.02
N ARG A 3 -4.13 -14.33 -21.81
CA ARG A 3 -5.20 -14.44 -22.82
C ARG A 3 -6.00 -13.15 -22.77
N THR A 4 -6.02 -12.40 -23.87
CA THR A 4 -6.99 -11.32 -24.08
C THR A 4 -8.31 -11.98 -24.43
N PHE A 5 -9.34 -11.77 -23.61
CA PHE A 5 -10.68 -12.29 -23.90
C PHE A 5 -11.40 -11.32 -24.83
N ALA A 6 -11.93 -11.84 -25.93
CA ALA A 6 -12.75 -11.09 -26.87
C ALA A 6 -14.20 -11.03 -26.38
N PRO A 7 -15.00 -10.04 -26.81
CA PRO A 7 -16.43 -9.99 -26.52
C PRO A 7 -17.18 -11.30 -26.89
N SER A 8 -16.70 -12.01 -27.91
CA SER A 8 -17.22 -13.30 -28.37
C SER A 8 -16.89 -14.50 -27.47
N ASP A 9 -15.97 -14.36 -26.51
CA ASP A 9 -15.64 -15.43 -25.56
C ASP A 9 -16.73 -15.57 -24.46
N TRP A 10 -17.75 -14.69 -24.44
CA TRP A 10 -18.72 -14.60 -23.35
C TRP A 10 -20.15 -14.97 -23.79
N ARG A 11 -20.84 -15.82 -23.03
CA ARG A 11 -22.25 -16.14 -23.28
C ARG A 11 -23.17 -15.10 -22.66
N ALA A 12 -24.36 -14.91 -23.23
CA ALA A 12 -25.40 -14.08 -22.60
C ALA A 12 -25.71 -14.54 -21.16
N GLY A 13 -25.72 -13.60 -20.20
CA GLY A 13 -25.90 -13.86 -18.77
C GLY A 13 -24.63 -14.11 -17.95
N GLU A 14 -23.47 -14.39 -18.57
CA GLU A 14 -22.20 -14.55 -17.84
C GLU A 14 -21.61 -13.19 -17.43
N GLY A 15 -21.10 -13.13 -16.19
CA GLY A 15 -20.32 -12.00 -15.66
C GLY A 15 -18.82 -12.28 -15.75
N VAL A 16 -18.02 -11.25 -16.07
CA VAL A 16 -16.57 -11.38 -16.12
C VAL A 16 -15.99 -11.12 -14.73
N GLY A 17 -15.17 -12.02 -14.22
CA GLY A 17 -14.47 -11.79 -12.96
C GLY A 17 -13.12 -11.12 -13.18
N LEU A 18 -12.83 -10.08 -12.42
CA LEU A 18 -11.60 -9.29 -12.48
C LEU A 18 -10.71 -9.61 -11.30
N ARG A 19 -9.50 -10.09 -11.61
CA ARG A 19 -8.54 -10.45 -10.57
C ARG A 19 -7.84 -9.19 -10.06
N CYS A 20 -8.11 -8.82 -8.82
CA CYS A 20 -7.40 -7.77 -8.11
C CYS A 20 -6.01 -8.25 -7.66
N GLY A 21 -5.13 -7.31 -7.34
CA GLY A 21 -3.75 -7.60 -6.97
C GLY A 21 -2.78 -7.52 -8.14
N ARG A 22 -1.69 -8.30 -8.08
CA ARG A 22 -0.55 -8.15 -8.98
C ARG A 22 -0.91 -8.39 -10.44
N GLN A 23 -0.51 -7.46 -11.31
CA GLN A 23 -0.70 -7.46 -12.75
C GLN A 23 0.60 -7.88 -13.47
N ALA A 24 0.50 -8.08 -14.79
CA ALA A 24 1.61 -8.55 -15.63
C ALA A 24 2.88 -7.68 -15.53
N ASP A 25 2.69 -6.36 -15.40
CA ASP A 25 3.77 -5.37 -15.33
C ASP A 25 4.28 -5.12 -13.90
N GLY A 26 3.86 -5.94 -12.93
CA GLY A 26 4.27 -5.82 -11.54
C GLY A 26 3.50 -4.80 -10.71
N SER A 27 2.63 -3.98 -11.32
CA SER A 27 1.68 -3.14 -10.59
C SER A 27 0.58 -3.96 -9.91
N TYR A 28 -0.23 -3.31 -9.08
CA TYR A 28 -1.38 -3.90 -8.39
C TYR A 28 -2.66 -3.19 -8.78
N LEU A 29 -3.65 -3.94 -9.27
CA LEU A 29 -5.02 -3.47 -9.43
C LEU A 29 -5.72 -3.49 -8.07
N LEU A 30 -6.34 -2.37 -7.71
CA LEU A 30 -7.09 -2.20 -6.47
C LEU A 30 -8.49 -1.70 -6.80
N VAL A 31 -9.47 -2.22 -6.07
CA VAL A 31 -10.88 -1.81 -6.23
C VAL A 31 -11.46 -1.52 -4.85
N ALA A 32 -11.89 -0.29 -4.59
CA ALA A 32 -12.78 -0.01 -3.47
C ALA A 32 -14.22 -0.33 -3.92
N ASP A 33 -14.78 -1.35 -3.28
CA ASP A 33 -16.05 -1.99 -3.57
C ASP A 33 -17.08 -1.55 -2.53
N TYR A 34 -17.92 -0.60 -2.89
CA TYR A 34 -19.03 -0.13 -2.06
C TYR A 34 -20.28 -0.86 -2.53
N ASP A 35 -20.56 -2.04 -2.00
CA ASP A 35 -21.80 -2.76 -2.29
C ASP A 35 -22.77 -2.68 -1.10
N GLY A 36 -24.05 -2.46 -1.41
CA GLY A 36 -25.13 -2.32 -0.43
C GLY A 36 -25.63 -3.67 0.07
N HIS A 37 -24.72 -4.57 0.46
CA HIS A 37 -25.07 -5.93 0.86
C HIS A 37 -25.82 -5.98 2.20
N SER A 38 -25.73 -4.93 3.02
CA SER A 38 -26.55 -4.78 4.22
C SER A 38 -27.55 -3.64 4.04
N SER A 39 -28.75 -3.80 4.61
CA SER A 39 -29.83 -2.80 4.61
C SER A 39 -29.40 -1.45 5.18
N ASP A 40 -28.37 -1.46 6.02
CA ASP A 40 -27.98 -0.29 6.77
C ASP A 40 -26.79 0.45 6.10
N GLN A 41 -26.19 -0.10 5.04
CA GLN A 41 -25.12 0.56 4.30
C GLN A 41 -25.65 1.51 3.22
N ASP A 42 -25.35 2.81 3.35
CA ASP A 42 -25.47 3.76 2.24
C ASP A 42 -24.19 3.76 1.40
N ALA A 43 -24.08 2.76 0.54
CA ALA A 43 -22.93 2.57 -0.35
C ALA A 43 -22.70 3.77 -1.28
N VAL A 44 -23.76 4.46 -1.70
CA VAL A 44 -23.67 5.63 -2.58
C VAL A 44 -23.12 6.83 -1.82
N ALA A 45 -23.60 7.09 -0.60
CA ALA A 45 -23.07 8.16 0.24
C ALA A 45 -21.59 7.91 0.59
N ALA A 46 -21.22 6.69 0.95
CA ALA A 46 -19.83 6.34 1.26
C ALA A 46 -18.89 6.52 0.05
N PHE A 47 -19.31 6.05 -1.12
CA PHE A 47 -18.61 6.27 -2.39
C PHE A 47 -18.43 7.76 -2.70
N ASN A 48 -19.51 8.55 -2.60
CA ASN A 48 -19.47 9.98 -2.87
C ASN A 48 -18.58 10.73 -1.86
N ALA A 49 -18.62 10.36 -0.59
CA ALA A 49 -17.76 10.93 0.44
C ALA A 49 -16.27 10.67 0.15
N ALA A 50 -15.93 9.46 -0.29
CA ALA A 50 -14.57 9.12 -0.70
C ALA A 50 -14.11 9.95 -1.90
N LEU A 51 -14.96 10.12 -2.92
CA LEU A 51 -14.63 10.97 -4.08
C LEU A 51 -14.49 12.44 -3.70
N ILE A 52 -15.36 12.99 -2.85
CA ILE A 52 -15.30 14.39 -2.43
C ILE A 52 -14.01 14.69 -1.68
N ALA A 53 -13.52 13.75 -0.85
CA ALA A 53 -12.29 13.89 -0.08
C ALA A 53 -11.01 13.93 -0.94
N LEU A 54 -11.08 13.59 -2.23
CA LEU A 54 -9.94 13.53 -3.11
C LEU A 54 -9.68 14.84 -3.85
N PRO A 55 -8.41 15.25 -4.01
CA PRO A 55 -8.00 16.26 -4.97
C PRO A 55 -8.52 15.96 -6.39
N VAL A 56 -8.92 17.01 -7.13
CA VAL A 56 -9.47 16.91 -8.49
C VAL A 56 -8.54 16.12 -9.42
N GLY A 57 -7.23 16.38 -9.36
CA GLY A 57 -6.24 15.71 -10.21
C GLY A 57 -6.15 14.20 -9.96
N ILE A 58 -6.38 13.75 -8.72
CA ILE A 58 -6.44 12.32 -8.41
C ILE A 58 -7.74 11.73 -8.95
N ARG A 59 -8.89 12.39 -8.71
CA ARG A 59 -10.20 11.89 -9.20
C ARG A 59 -10.22 11.63 -10.70
N GLN A 60 -9.60 12.49 -11.50
CA GLN A 60 -9.52 12.36 -12.95
C GLN A 60 -8.72 11.13 -13.42
N LYS A 61 -7.87 10.57 -12.56
CA LYS A 61 -7.09 9.35 -12.81
C LYS A 61 -7.83 8.08 -12.43
N LEU A 62 -8.93 8.18 -11.68
CA LEU A 62 -9.66 7.01 -11.18
C LEU A 62 -10.66 6.53 -12.22
N PHE A 63 -10.83 5.22 -12.28
CA PHE A 63 -11.97 4.64 -12.97
C PHE A 63 -13.09 4.39 -11.97
N THR A 64 -14.28 4.89 -12.25
CA THR A 64 -15.45 4.67 -11.41
C THR A 64 -16.53 3.94 -12.20
N ALA A 65 -17.22 3.02 -11.54
CA ALA A 65 -18.24 2.21 -12.19
C ALA A 65 -19.37 1.82 -11.24
N ILE A 66 -20.50 1.45 -11.83
CA ILE A 66 -21.65 0.87 -11.14
C ILE A 66 -21.56 -0.64 -11.27
N SER A 67 -21.75 -1.38 -10.17
CA SER A 67 -21.71 -2.85 -10.21
C SER A 67 -22.83 -3.41 -11.09
N THR A 68 -22.67 -4.63 -11.57
CA THR A 68 -23.61 -5.29 -12.50
C THR A 68 -25.03 -5.42 -11.93
N GLY A 69 -25.17 -5.46 -10.59
CA GLY A 69 -26.47 -5.44 -9.90
C GLY A 69 -27.10 -4.05 -9.74
N GLY A 70 -26.46 -2.98 -10.24
CA GLY A 70 -26.93 -1.59 -10.20
C GLY A 70 -26.77 -0.89 -8.85
N LYS A 71 -26.60 -1.65 -7.77
CA LYS A 71 -26.58 -1.14 -6.39
C LYS A 71 -25.17 -0.78 -5.90
N GLY A 72 -24.15 -1.51 -6.32
CA GLY A 72 -22.78 -1.28 -5.90
C GLY A 72 -22.07 -0.16 -6.69
N ARG A 73 -21.00 0.38 -6.13
CA ARG A 73 -20.13 1.39 -6.74
C ARG A 73 -18.67 0.97 -6.58
N TYR A 74 -17.90 1.12 -7.66
CA TYR A 74 -16.48 0.79 -7.70
C TYR A 74 -15.65 2.05 -7.89
N ILE A 75 -14.55 2.16 -7.13
CA ILE A 75 -13.41 3.03 -7.46
C ILE A 75 -12.24 2.10 -7.77
N MET A 76 -11.71 2.16 -8.98
CA MET A 76 -10.61 1.31 -9.45
C MET A 76 -9.39 2.16 -9.81
N TRP A 77 -8.21 1.67 -9.45
CA TRP A 77 -6.94 2.30 -9.78
C TRP A 77 -5.80 1.30 -9.74
N ARG A 78 -4.62 1.73 -10.18
CA ARG A 78 -3.39 0.94 -10.08
C ARG A 78 -2.39 1.57 -9.13
N SER A 79 -1.67 0.72 -8.43
CA SER A 79 -0.62 1.10 -7.48
C SER A 79 0.65 0.30 -7.75
N ARG A 80 1.81 0.85 -7.40
CA ARG A 80 3.07 0.07 -7.33
C ARG A 80 3.12 -0.80 -6.07
N ARG A 81 2.24 -0.55 -5.12
CA ARG A 81 2.25 -1.19 -3.81
C ARG A 81 1.17 -2.25 -3.69
N ARG A 82 1.53 -3.33 -3.02
CA ARG A 82 0.57 -4.35 -2.62
C ARG A 82 -0.31 -3.78 -1.51
N VAL A 83 -1.62 -3.94 -1.66
CA VAL A 83 -2.56 -3.65 -0.58
C VAL A 83 -3.37 -4.91 -0.29
N ALA A 84 -3.59 -5.18 1.00
CA ALA A 84 -4.36 -6.32 1.44
C ALA A 84 -5.86 -6.05 1.25
N THR A 85 -6.62 -7.12 1.02
CA THR A 85 -8.08 -7.02 1.01
C THR A 85 -8.59 -6.76 2.42
N ARG A 86 -9.50 -5.79 2.58
CA ARG A 86 -10.02 -5.41 3.90
C ARG A 86 -11.37 -4.72 3.82
N THR A 87 -12.22 -4.94 4.82
CA THR A 87 -13.43 -4.13 5.03
C THR A 87 -13.06 -2.68 5.36
N LEU A 88 -13.78 -1.74 4.74
CA LEU A 88 -13.67 -0.30 4.95
C LEU A 88 -14.70 0.12 6.00
N HIS A 89 -14.33 1.06 6.86
CA HIS A 89 -15.19 1.53 7.95
C HIS A 89 -15.35 3.05 7.92
N ASP A 90 -16.52 3.54 8.31
CA ASP A 90 -16.71 4.96 8.59
C ASP A 90 -16.15 5.35 9.97
N ALA A 91 -16.32 6.62 10.34
CA ALA A 91 -15.84 7.15 11.62
C ALA A 91 -16.52 6.53 12.86
N THR A 92 -17.68 5.89 12.68
CA THR A 92 -18.40 5.17 13.74
C THR A 92 -17.99 3.70 13.85
N GLY A 93 -17.10 3.24 12.96
CA GLY A 93 -16.67 1.84 12.89
C GLY A 93 -17.61 0.96 12.07
N ARG A 94 -18.63 1.52 11.43
CA ARG A 94 -19.57 0.77 10.59
C ARG A 94 -18.92 0.42 9.25
N GLY A 95 -19.09 -0.82 8.80
CA GLY A 95 -18.61 -1.25 7.48
C GLY A 95 -19.31 -0.47 6.37
N THR A 96 -18.54 0.12 5.44
CA THR A 96 -19.06 0.91 4.31
C THR A 96 -18.78 0.28 2.95
N GLY A 97 -17.90 -0.71 2.90
CA GLY A 97 -17.48 -1.41 1.68
C GLY A 97 -16.26 -2.27 1.94
N GLU A 98 -15.59 -2.69 0.88
CA GLU A 98 -14.39 -3.52 0.94
C GLU A 98 -13.33 -3.00 -0.04
N LEU A 99 -12.08 -2.86 0.42
CA LEU A 99 -10.95 -2.70 -0.48
C LEU A 99 -10.52 -4.09 -0.95
N ARG A 100 -10.57 -4.31 -2.26
CA ARG A 100 -10.20 -5.55 -2.94
C ARG A 100 -8.77 -5.41 -3.46
N GLY A 101 -7.85 -6.10 -2.80
CA GLY A 101 -6.42 -6.06 -3.08
C GLY A 101 -5.87 -7.39 -3.57
N ALA A 102 -4.70 -7.78 -3.06
CA ALA A 102 -4.06 -9.03 -3.45
C ALA A 102 -4.94 -10.26 -3.15
N GLY A 103 -5.21 -11.06 -4.18
CA GLY A 103 -5.96 -12.32 -4.06
C GLY A 103 -7.48 -12.18 -4.12
N ALA A 104 -8.01 -10.95 -4.23
CA ALA A 104 -9.44 -10.72 -4.40
C ALA A 104 -9.89 -10.77 -5.86
N GLN A 105 -11.19 -10.92 -6.06
CA GLN A 105 -11.85 -10.82 -7.34
C GLN A 105 -13.09 -9.94 -7.21
N VAL A 106 -13.42 -9.17 -8.25
CA VAL A 106 -14.69 -8.44 -8.36
C VAL A 106 -15.37 -8.79 -9.67
N VAL A 107 -16.69 -8.64 -9.75
CA VAL A 107 -17.40 -8.78 -11.02
C VAL A 107 -17.17 -7.49 -11.83
N ALA A 108 -16.81 -7.64 -13.10
CA ALA A 108 -16.66 -6.53 -14.01
C ALA A 108 -18.01 -5.80 -14.15
N PRO A 109 -18.03 -4.46 -14.01
CA PRO A 109 -19.20 -3.67 -14.35
C PRO A 109 -19.59 -3.92 -15.83
N SER A 110 -20.87 -3.76 -16.15
CA SER A 110 -21.56 -4.36 -17.32
C SER A 110 -20.88 -4.29 -18.70
N ARG A 111 -21.41 -5.15 -19.59
CA ARG A 111 -20.80 -5.68 -20.82
C ARG A 111 -20.25 -4.68 -21.82
N ASP A 112 -20.80 -3.48 -21.93
CA ASP A 112 -20.53 -2.64 -23.11
C ASP A 112 -19.43 -1.59 -22.91
N ARG A 113 -18.88 -1.45 -21.69
CA ARG A 113 -17.81 -0.45 -21.40
C ARG A 113 -16.53 -1.05 -20.84
N TRP A 114 -16.58 -2.28 -20.30
CA TRP A 114 -15.41 -2.92 -19.70
C TRP A 114 -14.41 -3.46 -20.73
N LEU A 115 -14.90 -3.97 -21.87
CA LEU A 115 -14.05 -4.60 -22.89
C LEU A 115 -12.99 -3.66 -23.48
N ASP A 116 -13.18 -2.34 -23.33
CA ASP A 116 -12.23 -1.30 -23.76
C ASP A 116 -11.28 -0.81 -22.66
N CYS A 117 -11.51 -1.19 -21.40
CA CYS A 117 -10.59 -0.89 -20.31
C CYS A 117 -9.42 -1.86 -20.38
N ASN A 118 -8.43 -1.54 -21.21
CA ASN A 118 -7.07 -2.01 -21.00
C ASN A 118 -6.73 -1.66 -19.54
N LEU A 119 -6.77 -2.64 -18.63
CA LEU A 119 -6.25 -2.46 -17.26
C LEU A 119 -4.85 -1.82 -17.28
N PRO A 120 -3.97 -2.12 -18.24
CA PRO A 120 -2.71 -1.38 -18.42
C PRO A 120 -2.85 0.14 -18.65
N CYS A 121 -3.97 0.61 -19.20
CA CYS A 121 -4.28 2.02 -19.42
C CYS A 121 -4.80 2.74 -18.18
N LEU A 122 -5.19 2.03 -17.11
CA LEU A 122 -5.43 2.69 -15.83
C LEU A 122 -4.12 3.32 -15.35
N PRO A 123 -4.10 4.62 -15.05
CA PRO A 123 -2.88 5.27 -14.58
C PRO A 123 -2.46 4.67 -13.24
N ILE A 124 -1.15 4.47 -13.11
CA ILE A 124 -0.56 4.06 -11.84
C ILE A 124 -0.41 5.32 -11.00
N LEU A 125 -1.14 5.39 -9.89
CA LEU A 125 -0.99 6.48 -8.94
C LEU A 125 0.44 6.47 -8.37
N ASP A 126 1.00 7.65 -8.18
CA ASP A 126 2.22 7.76 -7.37
C ASP A 126 1.92 7.46 -5.89
N ASP A 127 2.96 7.41 -5.06
CA ASP A 127 2.81 7.04 -3.66
C ASP A 127 1.93 8.03 -2.87
N ASP A 128 2.02 9.33 -3.15
CA ASP A 128 1.28 10.36 -2.41
C ASP A 128 -0.19 10.38 -2.83
N GLU A 129 -0.44 10.23 -4.13
CA GLU A 129 -1.77 10.05 -4.69
C GLU A 129 -2.43 8.79 -4.17
N HIS A 130 -1.68 7.69 -4.11
CA HIS A 130 -2.15 6.43 -3.58
C HIS A 130 -2.49 6.53 -2.09
N GLU A 131 -1.65 7.17 -1.28
CA GLU A 131 -1.93 7.40 0.16
C GLU A 131 -3.12 8.34 0.38
N ALA A 132 -3.27 9.38 -0.44
CA ALA A 132 -4.46 10.24 -0.42
C ALA A 132 -5.72 9.43 -0.71
N LEU A 133 -5.67 8.53 -1.70
CA LEU A 133 -6.79 7.66 -2.02
C LEU A 133 -7.09 6.64 -0.93
N LEU A 134 -6.08 5.98 -0.36
CA LEU A 134 -6.26 5.05 0.75
C LEU A 134 -6.90 5.73 1.97
N ARG A 135 -6.50 6.97 2.28
CA ARG A 135 -7.14 7.77 3.34
C ARG A 135 -8.58 8.15 3.00
N ALA A 136 -8.85 8.54 1.76
CA ALA A 136 -10.19 8.91 1.31
C ALA A 136 -11.18 7.74 1.41
N VAL A 137 -10.75 6.52 1.04
CA VAL A 137 -11.56 5.30 1.18
C VAL A 137 -11.55 4.74 2.61
N ARG A 138 -10.94 5.44 3.57
CA ARG A 138 -10.82 5.04 4.98
C ARG A 138 -10.11 3.69 5.19
N TYR A 139 -9.20 3.34 4.29
CA TYR A 139 -8.30 2.22 4.53
C TYR A 139 -7.33 2.61 5.66
N PRO A 140 -7.15 1.78 6.69
CA PRO A 140 -6.19 2.04 7.75
C PRO A 140 -4.79 1.98 7.16
N THR A 141 -4.24 3.14 6.82
CA THR A 141 -2.85 3.25 6.44
C THR A 141 -2.04 3.25 7.73
N GLY A 142 -1.07 2.34 7.85
CA GLY A 142 -0.02 2.45 8.88
C GLY A 142 0.83 3.74 8.75
N ARG A 143 0.53 4.55 7.73
CA ARG A 143 1.11 5.83 7.36
C ARG A 143 0.19 7.02 7.70
N THR A 144 -0.56 6.96 8.79
CA THR A 144 -0.80 8.22 9.51
C THR A 144 0.58 8.82 9.74
N ARG A 145 0.80 10.08 9.33
CA ARG A 145 1.95 10.89 9.73
C ARG A 145 1.84 11.06 11.25
N ALA A 146 2.03 9.98 12.00
CA ALA A 146 2.31 10.05 13.41
C ALA A 146 3.43 11.05 13.50
N ALA A 147 3.27 12.08 14.32
CA ALA A 147 4.32 13.03 14.60
C ALA A 147 5.59 12.21 14.89
N THR A 148 6.43 12.08 13.87
CA THR A 148 7.66 11.32 13.95
C THR A 148 8.47 12.15 14.91
N ALA A 149 8.64 11.66 16.14
CA ALA A 149 9.54 12.29 17.09
C ALA A 149 10.80 12.63 16.30
N ALA A 150 11.14 13.92 16.26
CA ALA A 150 12.17 14.41 15.36
C ALA A 150 13.46 13.63 15.65
N LEU A 151 13.84 12.75 14.73
CA LEU A 151 15.11 12.07 14.80
C LEU A 151 16.19 13.12 14.55
N ASP A 152 17.21 13.14 15.39
CA ASP A 152 18.37 13.99 15.16
C ASP A 152 19.22 13.38 14.02
N TRP A 153 18.95 13.86 12.80
CA TRP A 153 19.65 13.41 11.60
C TRP A 153 21.13 13.79 11.59
N GLN A 154 21.54 14.80 12.36
CA GLN A 154 22.95 15.15 12.51
C GLN A 154 23.65 14.09 13.38
N ALA A 155 23.06 13.71 14.51
CA ALA A 155 23.57 12.63 15.36
C ALA A 155 23.57 11.27 14.64
N ILE A 156 22.51 10.96 13.88
CA ILE A 156 22.44 9.74 13.07
C ILE A 156 23.55 9.73 12.00
N GLY A 157 23.77 10.85 11.33
CA GLY A 157 24.85 11.01 10.34
C GLY A 157 26.23 10.74 10.94
N ALA A 158 26.47 11.18 12.18
CA ALA A 158 27.72 10.94 12.89
C ALA A 158 27.94 9.45 13.23
N ARG A 159 26.86 8.65 13.37
CA ARG A 159 26.93 7.20 13.64
C ARG A 159 27.08 6.33 12.40
N VAL A 160 26.88 6.87 11.19
CA VAL A 160 27.00 6.10 9.93
C VAL A 160 28.35 5.37 9.79
N PRO A 161 29.51 6.00 10.10
CA PRO A 161 30.80 5.31 10.08
C PRO A 161 30.92 4.15 11.08
N ASP A 162 30.15 4.18 12.18
CA ASP A 162 30.16 3.15 13.22
C ASP A 162 29.26 1.96 12.90
N VAL A 163 28.43 2.05 11.85
CA VAL A 163 27.51 0.96 11.47
C VAL A 163 28.22 -0.39 11.33
N PRO A 164 29.40 -0.54 10.70
CA PRO A 164 30.12 -1.81 10.70
C PRO A 164 30.44 -2.35 12.10
N THR A 165 30.74 -1.48 13.06
CA THR A 165 31.00 -1.86 14.46
C THR A 165 29.69 -2.26 15.17
N ILE A 166 28.61 -1.51 14.97
CA ILE A 166 27.27 -1.86 15.47
C ILE A 166 26.83 -3.22 14.88
N MET A 167 27.08 -3.42 13.59
CA MET A 167 26.78 -4.65 12.87
C MET A 167 27.54 -5.86 13.41
N ARG A 168 28.80 -5.71 13.85
CA ARG A 168 29.55 -6.80 14.50
C ARG A 168 28.92 -7.24 15.83
N ARG A 169 28.25 -6.33 16.56
CA ARG A 169 27.52 -6.67 17.80
C ARG A 169 26.30 -7.55 17.54
N ILE A 170 25.69 -7.44 16.35
CA ILE A 170 24.48 -8.18 15.97
C ILE A 170 24.75 -9.35 15.00
N GLY A 171 25.94 -9.39 14.39
CA GLY A 171 26.37 -10.39 13.40
C GLY A 171 26.27 -11.87 13.80
N PRO A 172 26.30 -12.26 15.10
CA PRO A 172 26.02 -13.65 15.50
C PRO A 172 24.59 -14.12 15.20
N HIS A 173 23.66 -13.21 14.86
CA HIS A 173 22.23 -13.51 14.73
C HIS A 173 21.79 -13.56 13.25
N THR A 174 21.53 -14.78 12.79
CA THR A 174 21.20 -15.12 11.40
C THR A 174 19.97 -14.41 10.85
N LEU A 175 18.90 -14.24 11.65
CA LEU A 175 17.63 -13.63 11.22
C LEU A 175 17.79 -12.16 10.79
N THR A 176 18.42 -11.33 11.62
CA THR A 176 18.64 -9.91 11.30
C THR A 176 19.62 -9.75 10.15
N TYR A 177 20.65 -10.60 10.11
CA TYR A 177 21.66 -10.59 9.06
C TYR A 177 21.08 -10.92 7.68
N GLN A 178 20.22 -11.95 7.57
CA GLN A 178 19.53 -12.30 6.32
C GLN A 178 18.58 -11.18 5.84
N HIS A 179 17.84 -10.55 6.76
CA HIS A 179 16.97 -9.41 6.42
C HIS A 179 17.73 -8.18 5.95
N LEU A 180 18.95 -7.97 6.45
CA LEU A 180 19.83 -6.88 6.03
C LEU A 180 20.53 -7.16 4.69
N HIS A 181 20.77 -8.44 4.35
CA HIS A 181 21.64 -8.81 3.23
C HIS A 181 20.98 -9.48 2.02
N GLY A 182 19.71 -9.91 2.02
CA GLY A 182 19.21 -10.52 0.77
C GLY A 182 17.75 -10.93 0.63
N ASP A 183 17.02 -11.33 1.67
CA ASP A 183 15.79 -12.11 1.43
C ASP A 183 14.47 -11.34 1.53
N GLY A 184 14.51 -10.03 1.78
CA GLY A 184 13.28 -9.34 2.15
C GLY A 184 12.19 -9.41 1.06
N GLY A 185 10.94 -9.22 1.45
CA GLY A 185 9.78 -9.25 0.54
C GLY A 185 9.67 -8.05 -0.41
N PRO A 186 8.63 -7.96 -1.25
CA PRO A 186 8.48 -6.92 -2.26
C PRO A 186 8.24 -5.49 -1.74
N ASP A 187 7.98 -5.27 -0.43
CA ASP A 187 7.73 -3.94 0.15
C ASP A 187 8.90 -3.44 1.03
N ARG A 188 9.43 -2.27 0.67
CA ARG A 188 10.58 -1.59 1.29
C ARG A 188 10.32 -1.06 2.71
N SER A 189 9.10 -0.58 2.98
CA SER A 189 8.76 0.01 4.27
C SER A 189 8.51 -1.10 5.28
N ASP A 190 7.89 -2.19 4.84
CA ASP A 190 7.64 -3.37 5.69
C ASP A 190 8.95 -4.05 6.10
N ARG A 191 9.93 -4.16 5.19
CA ARG A 191 11.28 -4.64 5.54
C ARG A 191 11.96 -3.75 6.57
N ARG A 192 12.01 -2.43 6.34
CA ARG A 192 12.60 -1.46 7.27
C ARG A 192 11.96 -1.54 8.65
N TRP A 193 10.64 -1.63 8.69
CA TRP A 193 9.88 -1.77 9.92
C TRP A 193 10.20 -3.10 10.62
N GLY A 194 10.21 -4.23 9.90
CA GLY A 194 10.58 -5.53 10.45
C GLY A 194 11.99 -5.55 11.04
N VAL A 195 12.96 -4.95 10.33
CA VAL A 195 14.34 -4.79 10.83
C VAL A 195 14.37 -3.88 12.05
N ALA A 196 13.66 -2.74 12.04
CA ALA A 196 13.58 -1.84 13.20
C ALA A 196 13.01 -2.56 14.43
N CYS A 197 11.94 -3.35 14.26
CA CYS A 197 11.35 -4.14 15.33
C CYS A 197 12.34 -5.19 15.85
N ALA A 198 13.04 -5.92 14.96
CA ALA A 198 14.01 -6.94 15.36
C ALA A 198 15.21 -6.32 16.10
N LEU A 199 15.78 -5.23 15.60
CA LEU A 199 16.90 -4.51 16.23
C LEU A 199 16.52 -3.99 17.62
N ARG A 200 15.29 -3.52 17.78
CA ARG A 200 14.76 -3.06 19.07
C ARG A 200 14.50 -4.22 20.02
N ALA A 201 13.71 -5.20 19.61
CA ALA A 201 13.24 -6.28 20.48
C ALA A 201 14.35 -7.25 20.90
N LEU A 202 15.27 -7.58 19.98
CA LEU A 202 16.29 -8.61 20.23
C LEU A 202 17.59 -8.04 20.79
N PHE A 203 17.88 -6.75 20.54
CA PHE A 203 19.18 -6.14 20.87
C PHE A 203 19.06 -4.86 21.71
N GLY A 204 17.85 -4.34 21.93
CA GLY A 204 17.64 -3.11 22.69
C GLY A 204 18.32 -1.90 22.08
N LEU A 205 18.54 -1.86 20.76
CA LEU A 205 19.27 -0.76 20.14
C LEU A 205 18.49 0.56 20.27
N PRO A 206 19.18 1.68 20.53
CA PRO A 206 18.57 3.00 20.53
C PRO A 206 18.18 3.42 19.11
N ASP A 207 17.25 4.38 19.01
CA ASP A 207 16.65 4.79 17.72
C ASP A 207 17.65 5.35 16.72
N ASP A 208 18.70 6.02 17.20
CA ASP A 208 19.75 6.57 16.37
C ASP A 208 20.65 5.48 15.75
N GLU A 209 20.97 4.40 16.50
CA GLU A 209 21.67 3.23 15.96
C GLU A 209 20.80 2.47 14.95
N ILE A 210 19.51 2.28 15.26
CA ILE A 210 18.56 1.67 14.32
C ILE A 210 18.47 2.53 13.06
N ALA A 211 18.30 3.84 13.19
CA ALA A 211 18.23 4.75 12.04
C ALA A 211 19.51 4.71 11.20
N ALA A 212 20.69 4.70 11.82
CA ALA A 212 21.97 4.62 11.12
C ALA A 212 22.11 3.30 10.33
N ILE A 213 21.71 2.17 10.91
CA ILE A 213 21.66 0.88 10.18
C ILE A 213 20.69 0.98 8.99
N LEU A 214 19.46 1.44 9.22
CA LEU A 214 18.46 1.54 8.15
C LEU A 214 18.83 2.57 7.07
N TRP A 215 19.71 3.52 7.40
CA TRP A 215 20.26 4.51 6.49
C TRP A 215 21.36 3.93 5.59
N VAL A 216 22.22 3.07 6.14
CA VAL A 216 23.35 2.44 5.41
C VAL A 216 22.89 1.28 4.53
N TYR A 217 21.90 0.51 4.97
CA TYR A 217 21.37 -0.61 4.21
C TYR A 217 20.25 -0.13 3.29
N GLU A 218 20.55 0.02 2.01
CA GLU A 218 19.70 0.78 1.09
C GLU A 218 18.64 -0.09 0.37
N TRP A 219 18.61 -1.40 0.64
CA TRP A 219 17.70 -2.40 0.04
C TRP A 219 17.46 -2.22 -1.47
N GLY A 220 18.53 -1.88 -2.22
CA GLY A 220 18.49 -1.70 -3.68
C GLY A 220 18.30 -0.26 -4.18
N HIS A 221 18.39 0.76 -3.32
CA HIS A 221 18.09 2.16 -3.68
C HIS A 221 19.20 3.16 -3.30
N LEU A 222 20.44 2.92 -3.74
CA LEU A 222 21.58 3.85 -3.63
C LEU A 222 21.23 5.31 -4.00
N HIS A 223 20.34 5.51 -4.97
CA HIS A 223 19.93 6.82 -5.47
C HIS A 223 19.02 7.63 -4.50
N GLU A 224 18.39 7.00 -3.50
CA GLU A 224 17.54 7.69 -2.51
C GLU A 224 18.32 8.06 -1.22
N ARG A 225 19.61 7.71 -1.13
CA ARG A 225 20.44 8.01 0.04
C ARG A 225 20.52 9.51 0.26
N GLY A 226 20.27 9.96 1.49
CA GLY A 226 20.27 11.39 1.79
C GLY A 226 18.94 12.11 1.56
N SER A 227 17.97 11.48 0.89
CA SER A 227 16.68 12.12 0.62
C SER A 227 15.85 12.32 1.89
N GLU A 228 15.09 13.42 1.93
CA GLU A 228 14.11 13.69 2.98
C GLU A 228 13.06 12.56 3.06
N ARG A 229 12.71 11.96 1.91
CA ARG A 229 11.81 10.82 1.84
C ARG A 229 12.32 9.59 2.58
N LEU A 230 13.61 9.25 2.43
CA LEU A 230 14.22 8.14 3.15
C LEU A 230 14.25 8.42 4.66
N ARG A 231 14.54 9.67 5.05
CA ARG A 231 14.48 10.11 6.45
C ARG A 231 13.09 9.89 7.04
N ASP A 232 12.06 10.35 6.37
CA ASP A 232 10.67 10.19 6.81
C ASP A 232 10.26 8.71 6.91
N ASP A 233 10.66 7.88 5.94
CA ASP A 233 10.35 6.45 5.97
C ASP A 233 10.99 5.75 7.17
N ILE A 234 12.27 6.00 7.44
CA ILE A 234 13.01 5.48 8.60
C ILE A 234 12.38 5.95 9.91
N ALA A 235 12.06 7.25 10.01
CA ALA A 235 11.45 7.82 11.21
C ALA A 235 10.09 7.16 11.52
N ARG A 236 9.27 6.88 10.49
CA ARG A 236 8.01 6.14 10.67
C ARG A 236 8.24 4.70 11.09
N CYS A 237 9.19 4.00 10.48
CA CYS A 237 9.50 2.61 10.82
C CYS A 237 9.91 2.48 12.29
N ILE A 238 10.76 3.41 12.75
CA ILE A 238 11.19 3.51 14.13
C ILE A 238 10.03 3.84 15.08
N ALA A 239 9.22 4.85 14.75
CA ALA A 239 8.06 5.21 15.56
C ALA A 239 7.03 4.06 15.65
N GLY A 240 6.87 3.29 14.57
CA GLY A 240 6.05 2.08 14.56
C GLY A 240 6.61 0.97 15.45
N ALA A 241 7.94 0.75 15.42
CA ALA A 241 8.61 -0.25 16.24
C ALA A 241 8.54 0.05 17.75
N ARG A 242 8.40 1.32 18.17
CA ARG A 242 8.22 1.71 19.58
C ARG A 242 6.88 1.27 20.19
N LYS A 243 5.89 0.94 19.35
CA LYS A 243 4.53 0.59 19.79
C LYS A 243 4.36 -0.91 20.06
N LEU A 244 5.41 -1.69 19.83
CA LEU A 244 5.49 -3.13 20.11
C LEU A 244 6.40 -3.35 21.32
#